data_AF-A0A4C2AC70-F1
#
_entry.id   AF-A0A4C2AC70-F1
#
_cell.length_a   1.000
_cell.length_b   1.000
_cell.length_c   1.000
_cell.angle_alpha   90.00
_cell.angle_beta   90.00
_cell.angle_gamma   90.00
#
_symmetry.space_group_name_H-M   'P 1'
#
loop_
_entity.id
_entity.type
_entity.pdbx_description
1 polymer ?
#
loop_
_entity_poly.entity_id
_entity_poly.type
_entity_poly.pdbx_seq_one_letter_code
_entity_poly.pdbx_strand_id
1 'polypeptide(L)'
;METGDAPTEVDTKTILMIQANLQRSKVATAELLQLATEKGISIALVQEPYVGNQGILKQNPGTKVIQCTVGRQKPVKAAIIVFGDKVEVLHDPQLVTETESAVLLK
;
A
#
# COMPACT_ATOMS: atom_id res chain seq x y z
N MET A 1 -38.92 -30.67 17.35
CA MET A 1 -38.28 -30.34 16.07
C MET A 1 -37.40 -29.15 16.34
N GLU A 2 -36.10 -29.36 16.54
CA GLU A 2 -35.12 -28.27 16.53
C GLU A 2 -34.23 -28.52 15.32
N THR A 3 -34.42 -27.71 14.28
CA THR A 3 -33.51 -27.63 13.15
C THR A 3 -32.31 -26.83 13.61
N GLY A 4 -31.20 -27.52 13.87
CA GLY A 4 -29.93 -26.86 14.15
C GLY A 4 -29.51 -26.03 12.94
N ASP A 5 -29.28 -24.74 13.16
CA ASP A 5 -28.72 -23.84 12.16
C ASP A 5 -27.36 -24.41 11.70
N ALA A 6 -27.22 -24.61 10.39
CA ALA A 6 -25.94 -24.90 9.78
C ALA A 6 -24.98 -23.75 10.06
N PRO A 7 -23.67 -24.00 10.28
CA PRO A 7 -22.73 -22.92 10.50
C PRO A 7 -22.73 -22.01 9.27
N THR A 8 -23.14 -20.76 9.45
CA THR A 8 -23.06 -19.73 8.41
C THR A 8 -21.61 -19.57 8.01
N GLU A 9 -21.30 -19.84 6.75
CA GLU A 9 -19.98 -19.62 6.16
C GLU A 9 -19.58 -18.16 6.38
N VAL A 10 -18.52 -17.94 7.16
CA VAL A 10 -18.01 -16.61 7.43
C VAL A 10 -17.24 -16.18 6.19
N ASP A 11 -17.73 -15.17 5.46
CA ASP A 11 -17.00 -14.59 4.31
C ASP A 11 -15.70 -13.96 4.80
N THR A 12 -14.62 -14.74 4.80
CA THR A 12 -13.29 -14.27 5.23
C THR A 12 -12.61 -13.53 4.09
N LYS A 13 -12.69 -12.20 4.11
CA LYS A 13 -11.87 -11.35 3.23
C LYS A 13 -10.40 -11.47 3.61
N THR A 14 -9.60 -12.02 2.69
CA THR A 14 -8.14 -12.12 2.88
C THR A 14 -7.46 -10.88 2.32
N ILE A 15 -6.64 -10.23 3.15
CA ILE A 15 -5.76 -9.14 2.73
C ILE A 15 -4.36 -9.70 2.57
N LEU A 16 -3.82 -9.64 1.36
CA LEU A 16 -2.42 -9.98 1.09
C LEU A 16 -1.57 -8.72 1.15
N MET A 17 -0.51 -8.76 1.96
CA MET A 17 0.42 -7.66 2.14
C MET A 17 1.83 -8.06 1.72
N ILE A 18 2.58 -7.09 1.22
CA ILE A 18 4.03 -7.21 0.99
C ILE A 18 4.74 -6.04 1.65
N GLN A 19 5.94 -6.29 2.17
CA GLN A 19 6.81 -5.24 2.70
C GLN A 19 8.18 -5.32 2.05
N ALA A 20 8.70 -4.19 1.58
CA ALA A 20 10.01 -4.15 0.93
C ALA A 20 10.70 -2.79 1.09
N ASN A 21 12.01 -2.82 1.34
CA ASN A 21 12.86 -1.65 1.13
C ASN A 21 13.35 -1.66 -0.32
N LEU A 22 13.00 -0.62 -1.07
CA LEU A 22 13.27 -0.51 -2.50
C LEU A 22 14.61 0.16 -2.80
N GLN A 23 15.30 0.68 -1.77
CA GLN A 23 16.62 1.33 -1.87
C GLN A 23 16.72 2.39 -2.98
N ARG A 24 15.59 3.08 -3.24
CA ARG A 24 15.41 4.06 -4.32
C ARG A 24 15.71 3.50 -5.72
N SER A 25 15.63 2.18 -5.88
CA SER A 25 15.80 1.52 -7.17
C SER A 25 14.52 1.60 -7.99
N LYS A 26 14.64 2.21 -9.18
CA LYS A 26 13.57 2.22 -10.18
C LYS A 26 13.16 0.81 -10.58
N VAL A 27 14.13 -0.10 -10.67
CA VAL A 27 13.90 -1.51 -11.05
C VAL A 27 13.15 -2.25 -9.94
N ALA A 28 13.59 -2.14 -8.68
CA ALA A 28 12.91 -2.78 -7.55
C ALA A 28 11.47 -2.28 -7.38
N THR A 29 11.25 -0.99 -7.65
CA THR A 29 9.88 -0.41 -7.65
C THR A 29 9.01 -1.05 -8.73
N ALA A 30 9.55 -1.25 -9.94
CA ALA A 30 8.82 -1.89 -11.03
C ALA A 30 8.53 -3.38 -10.75
N GLU A 31 9.51 -4.11 -10.23
CA GLU A 31 9.36 -5.52 -9.84
C GLU A 31 8.32 -5.71 -8.75
N LEU A 32 8.30 -4.84 -7.73
CA LEU A 32 7.28 -4.87 -6.69
C LEU A 32 5.87 -4.69 -7.27
N LEU A 33 5.68 -3.74 -8.19
CA LEU A 33 4.39 -3.47 -8.81
C LEU A 33 3.90 -4.64 -9.67
N GLN A 34 4.83 -5.26 -10.41
CA GLN A 34 4.55 -6.46 -11.21
C GLN A 34 4.15 -7.63 -10.31
N LEU A 35 4.96 -7.92 -9.27
CA LEU A 35 4.70 -8.98 -8.32
C LEU A 35 3.37 -8.78 -7.58
N ALA A 36 3.06 -7.55 -7.18
CA ALA A 36 1.81 -7.21 -6.52
C ALA A 36 0.60 -7.54 -7.39
N THR A 37 0.69 -7.26 -8.69
CA THR A 37 -0.34 -7.59 -9.68
C THR A 37 -0.48 -9.10 -9.84
N GLU A 38 0.64 -9.80 -10.05
CA GLU A 38 0.66 -11.26 -10.29
C GLU A 38 0.15 -12.07 -9.09
N LYS A 39 0.45 -11.62 -7.87
CA LYS A 39 0.09 -12.32 -6.63
C LYS A 39 -1.23 -11.82 -6.02
N GLY A 40 -1.87 -10.82 -6.64
CA GLY A 40 -3.09 -10.23 -6.11
C GLY A 40 -2.90 -9.56 -4.74
N ILE A 41 -1.73 -8.98 -4.51
CA ILE A 41 -1.42 -8.21 -3.29
C ILE A 41 -2.37 -7.03 -3.19
N SER A 42 -2.89 -6.78 -2.00
CA SER A 42 -3.82 -5.67 -1.73
C SER A 42 -3.09 -4.43 -1.22
N ILE A 43 -2.02 -4.61 -0.44
CA ILE A 43 -1.25 -3.51 0.16
C ILE A 43 0.26 -3.80 0.08
N ALA A 44 1.05 -2.82 -0.34
CA ALA A 44 2.50 -2.81 -0.17
C ALA A 44 2.95 -1.73 0.81
N LEU A 45 3.76 -2.13 1.79
CA LEU A 45 4.46 -1.24 2.72
C LEU A 45 5.88 -1.07 2.21
N VAL A 46 6.21 0.10 1.67
CA VAL A 46 7.52 0.32 1.01
C VAL A 46 8.38 1.30 1.76
N GLN A 47 9.66 0.98 1.90
CA GLN A 47 10.69 1.92 2.40
C GLN A 47 11.61 2.33 1.26
N GLU A 48 12.08 3.57 1.32
CA GLU A 48 12.95 4.19 0.31
C GLU A 48 12.47 4.01 -1.14
N PRO A 49 11.22 4.37 -1.50
CA PRO A 49 10.75 4.23 -2.87
C PRO A 49 11.48 5.15 -3.86
N TYR A 50 11.54 4.76 -5.14
CA TYR A 50 12.01 5.65 -6.21
C TYR A 50 10.90 6.65 -6.61
N VAL A 51 11.17 7.95 -6.47
CA VAL A 51 10.18 9.03 -6.70
C VAL A 51 10.54 9.98 -7.86
N GLY A 52 11.62 9.67 -8.59
CA GLY A 52 12.15 10.53 -9.65
C GLY A 52 12.42 11.97 -9.20
N ASN A 53 12.35 12.91 -10.14
CA ASN A 53 12.63 14.33 -9.88
C ASN A 53 11.43 15.08 -9.27
N GLN A 54 10.25 14.46 -9.21
CA GLN A 54 9.03 15.09 -8.71
C GLN A 54 8.87 14.95 -7.19
N GLY A 55 9.66 14.08 -6.55
CA GLY A 55 9.53 13.80 -5.11
C GLY A 55 8.26 13.02 -4.76
N ILE A 56 7.50 12.57 -5.76
CA ILE A 56 6.25 11.84 -5.59
C ILE A 56 6.40 10.46 -6.25
N LEU A 57 6.05 9.41 -5.51
CA LEU A 57 5.98 8.07 -6.07
C LEU A 57 4.86 8.02 -7.11
N LYS A 58 5.21 7.57 -8.32
CA LYS A 58 4.28 7.53 -9.45
C LYS A 58 3.06 6.66 -9.11
N GLN A 59 1.87 7.25 -9.20
CA GLN A 59 0.61 6.52 -9.10
C GLN A 59 0.31 5.84 -10.44
N ASN A 60 0.09 4.53 -10.41
CA ASN A 60 -0.29 3.76 -11.59
C ASN A 60 -1.81 3.55 -11.59
N PRO A 61 -2.44 3.29 -12.76
CA PRO A 61 -3.85 2.93 -12.81
C PRO A 61 -4.16 1.79 -11.82
N GLY A 62 -5.23 1.95 -11.05
CA GLY A 62 -5.63 0.96 -10.05
C GLY A 62 -4.78 0.95 -8.77
N THR A 63 -3.90 1.93 -8.54
CA THR A 63 -3.22 2.08 -7.25
C THR A 63 -3.60 3.38 -6.54
N LYS A 64 -3.58 3.35 -5.20
CA LYS A 64 -3.59 4.54 -4.35
C LYS A 64 -2.27 4.59 -3.59
N VAL A 65 -1.60 5.74 -3.61
CA VAL A 65 -0.30 5.92 -2.97
C VAL A 65 -0.44 6.91 -1.83
N ILE A 66 0.00 6.51 -0.64
CA ILE A 66 0.09 7.34 0.55
C ILE A 66 1.55 7.37 0.97
N GLN A 67 2.25 8.49 0.80
CA GLN A 67 3.68 8.59 1.05
C GLN A 67 3.99 9.58 2.18
N CYS A 68 5.14 9.41 2.83
CA CYS A 68 5.69 10.41 3.74
C CYS A 68 5.71 11.81 3.13
N THR A 69 5.56 12.83 3.97
CA THR A 69 5.66 14.23 3.55
C THR A 69 7.03 14.51 2.94
N VAL A 70 7.03 15.20 1.80
CA VAL A 70 8.27 15.58 1.12
C VAL A 70 8.88 16.79 1.83
N GLY A 71 9.97 16.59 2.55
CA GLY A 71 10.83 17.70 2.98
C GLY A 71 11.59 18.26 1.78
N ARG A 72 11.73 19.60 1.67
CA ARG A 72 12.42 20.28 0.54
C ARG A 72 13.83 19.75 0.21
N GLN A 73 14.46 19.02 1.14
CA GLN A 73 15.84 18.53 1.07
C GLN A 73 15.94 17.00 1.24
N LYS A 74 14.84 16.27 1.49
CA LYS A 74 14.89 14.85 1.89
C LYS A 74 14.05 13.97 0.96
N PRO A 75 14.58 12.81 0.52
CA PRO A 75 13.81 11.86 -0.28
C PRO A 75 12.71 11.21 0.57
N VAL A 76 11.64 10.75 -0.09
CA VAL A 76 10.56 9.98 0.54
C VAL A 76 11.13 8.77 1.26
N LYS A 77 10.80 8.64 2.54
CA LYS A 77 11.31 7.56 3.41
C LYS A 77 10.44 6.30 3.37
N ALA A 78 9.13 6.47 3.30
CA ALA A 78 8.20 5.36 3.18
C ALA A 78 6.96 5.74 2.37
N ALA A 79 6.29 4.72 1.84
CA ALA A 79 4.97 4.86 1.26
C ALA A 79 4.15 3.58 1.48
N ILE A 80 2.83 3.73 1.38
CA ILE A 80 1.85 2.66 1.35
C ILE A 80 1.22 2.70 -0.04
N ILE A 81 1.24 1.57 -0.74
CA ILE A 81 0.59 1.40 -2.03
C ILE A 81 -0.57 0.45 -1.83
N VAL A 82 -1.79 0.91 -2.10
CA VAL A 82 -3.00 0.09 -2.10
C VAL A 82 -3.31 -0.27 -3.54
N PHE A 83 -3.54 -1.55 -3.79
CA PHE A 83 -3.81 -2.09 -5.13
C PHE A 83 -5.29 -2.49 -5.26
N GLY A 84 -5.90 -2.08 -6.37
CA GLY A 84 -7.30 -2.34 -6.67
C GLY A 84 -8.25 -1.64 -5.71
N ASP A 85 -9.45 -2.22 -5.59
CA ASP A 85 -10.59 -1.72 -4.83
C ASP A 85 -11.02 -2.69 -3.70
N LYS A 86 -10.23 -3.75 -3.47
CA LYS A 86 -10.51 -4.77 -2.44
C LYS A 86 -10.47 -4.23 -1.00
N VAL A 87 -9.76 -3.12 -0.78
CA VAL A 87 -9.58 -2.50 0.53
C VAL A 87 -9.95 -1.02 0.43
N GLU A 88 -10.93 -0.61 1.22
CA GLU A 88 -11.23 0.81 1.41
C GLU A 88 -10.20 1.41 2.38
N VAL A 89 -9.67 2.57 2.01
CA VAL A 89 -8.68 3.27 2.83
C VAL A 89 -9.08 4.71 3.08
N LEU A 90 -8.91 5.14 4.33
CA LEU A 90 -9.07 6.53 4.73
C LEU A 90 -7.69 7.15 4.88
N HIS A 91 -7.39 8.11 4.02
CA HIS A 91 -6.16 8.89 4.09
C HIS A 91 -6.36 10.08 5.02
N ASP A 92 -5.62 10.09 6.12
CA ASP A 92 -5.50 11.24 7.03
C ASP A 92 -4.09 11.82 6.95
N PRO A 93 -3.90 12.99 6.32
CA PRO A 93 -2.59 13.64 6.22
C PRO A 93 -1.94 13.95 7.58
N GLN A 94 -2.70 14.00 8.69
CA GLN A 94 -2.14 14.22 10.02
C GLN A 94 -1.40 12.99 10.57
N LEU A 95 -1.64 11.80 9.99
CA LEU A 95 -0.96 10.56 10.35
C LEU A 95 0.31 10.30 9.52
N VAL A 96 0.70 11.26 8.69
CA VAL A 96 1.86 11.18 7.80
C VAL A 96 2.89 12.21 8.23
N THR A 97 4.15 11.78 8.37
CA THR A 97 5.29 12.63 8.71
C THR A 97 6.39 12.52 7.64
N GLU A 98 7.57 13.11 7.89
CA GLU A 98 8.74 12.94 7.02
C GLU A 98 9.27 11.48 6.99
N THR A 99 8.98 10.69 8.03
CA THR A 99 9.56 9.36 8.25
C THR A 99 8.51 8.25 8.36
N GLU A 100 7.27 8.59 8.70
CA GLU A 100 6.16 7.65 8.83
C GLU A 100 5.07 7.95 7.80
N SER A 101 4.48 6.88 7.25
CA SER A 101 3.27 6.95 6.44
C SER A 101 2.27 5.98 7.05
N ALA A 102 1.04 6.43 7.25
CA ALA A 102 -0.03 5.63 7.83
C ALA A 102 -1.33 5.81 7.07
N VAL A 103 -2.16 4.78 7.10
CA VAL A 103 -3.49 4.79 6.50
C VAL A 103 -4.42 3.91 7.33
N LEU A 104 -5.69 4.31 7.45
CA LEU A 104 -6.71 3.51 8.12
C LEU A 104 -7.38 2.60 7.09
N LEU A 105 -7.47 1.30 7.40
CA LEU A 105 -8.22 0.32 6.61
C LEU A 105 -9.65 0.26 7.14
N LYS A 106 -10.64 0.24 6.23
CA LYS A 106 -12.07 0.21 6.56
C LYS A 106 -12.74 -1.07 6.06
#